data_AF-A0A7C5G6G3-F1
#
_entry.id   AF-A0A7C5G6G3-F1
#
_cell.length_a   1.000
_cell.length_b   1.000
_cell.length_c   1.000
_cell.angle_alpha   90.00
_cell.angle_beta   90.00
_cell.angle_gamma   90.00
#
_symmetry.space_group_name_H-M   'P 1'
#
loop_
_entity.id
_entity.type
_entity.pdbx_description
1 polymer ?
#
loop_
_entity_poly.entity_id
_entity_poly.type
_entity_poly.pdbx_seq_one_letter_code
_entity_poly.pdbx_strand_id
1 'polypeptide(L)'
;MPYRLLEDLQRWAARIDRVSRSVGHIVAWFTLGMVLVTCAVVLLRYGFDLGWIAMQESVVYMHAAVFMLGAAYTLQADEHVRVDIFYRARSPRTRAWIDLLGTAFFLLPVCAALVWFSWDYVAASWSVHEGSREAG
;
A
#
# COMPACT_ATOMS: atom_id res chain seq x y z
N MET A 1 -29.43 1.37 -24.76
CA MET A 1 -27.97 1.58 -24.95
C MET A 1 -27.23 2.05 -23.69
N PRO A 2 -27.71 3.00 -22.84
CA PRO A 2 -26.93 3.46 -21.67
C PRO A 2 -26.78 2.42 -20.54
N TYR A 3 -27.71 1.47 -20.40
CA TYR A 3 -27.67 0.44 -19.36
C TYR A 3 -26.48 -0.53 -19.49
N ARG A 4 -26.02 -0.85 -20.71
CA ARG A 4 -24.88 -1.76 -20.91
C ARG A 4 -23.57 -1.17 -20.41
N LEU A 5 -23.33 0.13 -20.66
CA LEU A 5 -22.15 0.82 -20.16
C LEU A 5 -22.10 0.81 -18.62
N LEU A 6 -23.26 1.02 -17.97
CA LEU A 6 -23.35 1.00 -16.51
C LEU A 6 -23.08 -0.40 -15.95
N GLU A 7 -23.61 -1.46 -16.59
CA GLU A 7 -23.32 -2.84 -16.21
C GLU A 7 -21.83 -3.17 -16.36
N ASP A 8 -21.20 -2.74 -17.45
CA ASP A 8 -19.77 -2.96 -17.68
C ASP A 8 -18.90 -2.22 -16.65
N LEU A 9 -19.23 -0.96 -16.35
CA LEU A 9 -18.54 -0.18 -15.31
C LEU A 9 -18.68 -0.83 -13.93
N GLN A 10 -19.87 -1.30 -13.56
CA GLN A 10 -20.10 -2.00 -12.31
C GLN A 10 -19.32 -3.31 -12.23
N ARG A 11 -19.22 -4.06 -13.33
CA ARG A 11 -18.41 -5.28 -13.41
C ARG A 11 -16.93 -5.00 -13.20
N TRP A 12 -16.40 -3.94 -13.83
CA TRP A 12 -15.01 -3.53 -13.65
C TRP A 12 -14.72 -3.06 -12.23
N ALA A 13 -15.59 -2.22 -11.66
CA ALA A 13 -15.50 -1.81 -10.26
C ALA A 13 -15.48 -3.01 -9.31
N ALA A 14 -16.41 -3.96 -9.49
CA ALA A 14 -16.47 -5.17 -8.66
C ALA A 14 -15.23 -6.07 -8.78
N ARG A 15 -14.55 -6.05 -9.94
CA ARG A 15 -13.27 -6.77 -10.13
C ARG A 15 -12.13 -6.09 -9.38
N ILE A 16 -11.98 -4.77 -9.54
CA ILE A 16 -10.98 -3.97 -8.82
C ILE A 16 -11.19 -4.13 -7.31
N ASP A 17 -12.45 -4.10 -6.89
CA ASP A 17 -12.83 -4.29 -5.50
C ASP A 17 -12.43 -5.66 -4.96
N ARG A 18 -12.64 -6.70 -5.76
CA ARG A 18 -12.25 -8.06 -5.37
C ARG A 18 -10.74 -8.20 -5.24
N VAL A 19 -9.99 -7.63 -6.19
CA VAL A 19 -8.52 -7.63 -6.14
C VAL A 19 -8.05 -6.90 -4.88
N SER A 20 -8.58 -5.72 -4.59
CA SER A 20 -8.21 -4.92 -3.42
C SER A 20 -8.49 -5.67 -2.10
N ARG A 21 -9.66 -6.33 -1.99
CA ARG A 21 -9.98 -7.19 -0.83
C ARG A 21 -9.06 -8.39 -0.70
N SER A 22 -8.79 -9.09 -1.80
CA SER A 22 -7.90 -10.25 -1.80
C SER A 22 -6.48 -9.87 -1.38
N VAL A 23 -5.95 -8.76 -1.91
CA VAL A 23 -4.65 -8.22 -1.51
C VAL A 23 -4.67 -7.84 -0.03
N GLY A 24 -5.71 -7.16 0.46
CA GLY A 24 -5.86 -6.82 1.88
C GLY A 24 -5.80 -8.04 2.81
N HIS A 25 -6.50 -9.13 2.48
CA HIS A 25 -6.43 -10.36 3.27
C HIS A 25 -5.04 -11.02 3.25
N ILE A 26 -4.37 -11.02 2.09
CA ILE A 26 -3.00 -11.54 1.98
C ILE A 26 -2.05 -10.70 2.84
N VAL A 27 -2.18 -9.36 2.77
CA VAL A 27 -1.39 -8.42 3.57
C VAL A 27 -1.63 -8.63 5.06
N ALA A 28 -2.87 -8.89 5.49
CA ALA A 28 -3.16 -9.17 6.91
C ALA A 28 -2.38 -10.38 7.45
N TRP A 29 -2.33 -11.48 6.69
CA TRP A 29 -1.52 -12.65 7.06
C TRP A 29 -0.02 -12.37 6.95
N PHE A 30 0.39 -11.58 5.97
CA PHE A 30 1.78 -11.17 5.82
C PHE A 30 2.27 -10.31 7.00
N THR A 31 1.42 -9.44 7.56
CA THR A 31 1.70 -8.68 8.79
C THR A 31 1.96 -9.60 9.97
N LEU A 32 1.20 -10.69 10.11
CA LEU A 32 1.49 -11.70 11.14
C LEU A 32 2.89 -12.31 10.92
N GLY A 33 3.25 -12.62 9.67
CA GLY A 33 4.59 -13.07 9.30
C GLY A 33 5.68 -12.06 9.70
N MET A 34 5.46 -10.77 9.44
CA MET A 34 6.39 -9.69 9.84
C MET A 34 6.63 -9.66 11.35
N VAL A 35 5.56 -9.80 12.15
CA VAL A 35 5.67 -9.88 13.61
C VAL A 35 6.49 -11.09 14.04
N LEU A 36 6.27 -12.25 13.43
CA LEU A 36 7.05 -13.47 13.74
C LEU A 36 8.55 -13.29 13.40
N VAL A 37 8.87 -12.71 12.25
CA VAL A 37 10.26 -12.39 11.87
C VAL A 37 10.87 -11.40 12.86
N THR A 38 10.12 -10.36 13.26
CA THR A 38 10.58 -9.36 14.23
C THR A 38 10.87 -10.01 15.60
N CYS A 39 9.97 -10.88 16.08
CA CYS A 39 10.19 -11.64 17.31
C CYS A 39 11.44 -12.53 17.19
N ALA A 40 11.62 -13.23 16.06
CA ALA A 40 12.81 -14.04 15.84
C ALA A 40 14.09 -13.20 15.87
N VAL A 41 14.11 -12.03 15.24
CA VAL A 41 15.25 -11.09 15.28
C VAL A 41 15.59 -10.70 16.72
N VAL A 42 14.58 -10.33 17.52
CA VAL A 42 14.79 -9.94 18.93
C VAL A 42 15.33 -11.11 19.75
N LEU A 43 14.73 -12.31 19.62
CA LEU A 43 15.16 -13.49 20.36
C LEU A 43 16.60 -13.90 20.01
N LEU A 44 16.92 -13.96 18.72
CA LEU A 44 18.25 -14.33 18.24
C LEU A 44 19.30 -13.32 18.69
N ARG A 45 19.02 -12.02 18.52
CA ARG A 45 19.98 -10.96 18.82
C ARG A 45 20.22 -10.82 20.32
N TYR A 46 19.17 -10.80 21.14
CA TYR A 46 19.31 -10.51 22.57
C TYR A 46 19.36 -11.76 23.44
N GLY A 47 18.79 -12.87 22.99
CA GLY A 47 18.81 -14.14 23.73
C GLY A 47 19.98 -15.05 23.37
N PHE A 48 20.47 -14.99 22.13
CA PHE A 48 21.52 -15.89 21.62
C PHE A 48 22.76 -15.18 21.08
N ASP A 49 22.79 -13.84 21.08
CA ASP A 49 23.87 -13.02 20.50
C ASP A 49 24.14 -13.33 19.01
N LEU A 50 23.09 -13.77 18.30
CA LEU A 50 23.12 -14.08 16.86
C LEU A 50 22.40 -12.99 16.07
N GLY A 51 23.08 -12.41 15.09
CA GLY A 51 22.54 -11.34 14.25
C GLY A 51 22.84 -11.55 12.76
N TRP A 52 21.82 -11.36 11.93
CA TRP A 52 21.96 -11.29 10.47
C TRP A 52 21.38 -9.98 9.95
N ILE A 53 22.18 -9.21 9.22
CA ILE A 53 21.76 -7.94 8.60
C ILE A 53 20.53 -8.16 7.71
N ALA A 54 20.54 -9.21 6.89
CA ALA A 54 19.45 -9.54 5.99
C ALA A 54 18.11 -9.79 6.72
N MET A 55 18.12 -10.34 7.94
CA MET A 55 16.89 -10.52 8.72
C MET A 55 16.38 -9.21 9.32
N GLN A 56 17.27 -8.27 9.63
CA GLN A 56 16.89 -6.96 10.16
C GLN A 56 16.32 -6.08 9.06
N GLU A 57 16.99 -6.04 7.91
CA GLU A 57 16.51 -5.28 6.75
C GLU A 57 15.22 -5.86 6.16
N SER A 58 15.03 -7.19 6.20
CA SER A 58 13.79 -7.80 5.72
C SER A 58 12.57 -7.27 6.46
N VAL A 59 12.67 -6.96 7.77
CA VAL A 59 11.56 -6.35 8.52
C VAL A 59 11.19 -4.99 7.94
N VAL A 60 12.17 -4.17 7.55
CA VAL A 60 11.94 -2.85 6.92
C VAL A 60 11.22 -3.02 5.58
N TYR A 61 11.66 -3.97 4.74
CA TYR A 61 11.01 -4.26 3.46
C TYR A 61 9.59 -4.84 3.63
N MET A 62 9.40 -5.75 4.60
CA MET A 62 8.09 -6.29 4.94
C MET A 62 7.15 -5.18 5.39
N HIS A 63 7.62 -4.28 6.25
CA HIS A 63 6.85 -3.13 6.69
C HIS A 63 6.46 -2.23 5.52
N ALA A 64 7.40 -1.86 4.65
CA ALA A 64 7.10 -1.08 3.44
C ALA A 64 6.06 -1.77 2.55
N ALA A 65 6.16 -3.08 2.37
CA ALA A 65 5.20 -3.86 1.59
C ALA A 65 3.80 -3.87 2.24
N VAL A 66 3.69 -4.02 3.57
CA VAL A 66 2.40 -3.94 4.28
C VAL A 66 1.72 -2.60 4.03
N PHE A 67 2.46 -1.50 4.17
CA PHE A 67 1.93 -0.15 3.95
C PHE A 67 1.49 0.09 2.51
N MET A 68 2.35 -0.24 1.55
CA MET A 68 2.09 0.04 0.13
C MET A 68 0.97 -0.85 -0.43
N LEU A 69 0.95 -2.13 -0.08
CA LEU A 69 -0.07 -3.08 -0.57
C LEU A 69 -1.40 -2.92 0.18
N GLY A 70 -1.39 -2.52 1.45
CA GLY A 70 -2.58 -2.26 2.25
C GLY A 70 -3.30 -0.95 1.89
N ALA A 71 -2.61 0.00 1.26
CA ALA A 71 -3.16 1.31 0.93
C ALA A 71 -4.46 1.24 0.09
N ALA A 72 -4.49 0.38 -0.94
CA ALA A 72 -5.67 0.21 -1.79
C ALA A 72 -6.87 -0.37 -1.02
N TYR A 73 -6.62 -1.34 -0.13
CA TYR A 73 -7.65 -1.94 0.72
C TYR A 73 -8.24 -0.92 1.71
N THR A 74 -7.39 -0.14 2.38
CA THR A 74 -7.86 0.92 3.30
C THR A 74 -8.64 2.02 2.59
N LEU A 75 -8.22 2.40 1.37
CA LEU A 75 -8.96 3.35 0.54
C LEU A 75 -10.34 2.79 0.15
N GLN A 76 -10.40 1.52 -0.24
CA GLN A 76 -11.66 0.84 -0.56
C GLN A 76 -12.61 0.74 0.64
N ALA A 77 -12.08 0.44 1.83
CA ALA A 77 -12.87 0.32 3.05
C ALA A 77 -13.37 1.67 3.60
N ASP A 78 -13.01 2.76 2.94
CA ASP A 78 -13.26 4.12 3.38
C ASP A 78 -12.53 4.50 4.70
N GLU A 79 -11.58 3.68 5.13
CA GLU A 79 -10.85 3.82 6.42
C GLU A 79 -9.57 4.65 6.31
N HIS A 80 -9.25 5.16 5.12
CA HIS A 80 -8.13 6.08 4.95
C HIS A 80 -8.37 7.38 5.72
N VAL A 81 -7.37 7.83 6.49
CA VAL A 81 -7.47 9.04 7.31
C VAL A 81 -7.77 10.24 6.42
N ARG A 82 -8.96 10.81 6.60
CA ARG A 82 -9.44 11.98 5.85
C ARG A 82 -9.84 13.10 6.80
N VAL A 83 -9.55 14.33 6.39
CA VAL A 83 -9.92 15.54 7.15
C VAL A 83 -11.33 15.96 6.73
N ASP A 84 -12.34 15.32 7.31
CA ASP A 84 -13.73 15.36 6.80
C ASP A 84 -14.67 16.32 7.56
N ILE A 85 -14.27 17.57 7.77
CA ILE A 85 -15.15 18.56 8.41
C ILE A 85 -16.35 18.92 7.51
N PHE A 86 -16.10 19.08 6.20
CA PHE A 86 -17.12 19.51 5.23
C PHE A 86 -17.75 18.37 4.42
N TYR A 87 -17.14 17.18 4.43
CA TYR A 87 -17.58 16.01 3.66
C TYR A 87 -18.82 15.34 4.27
N ARG A 88 -18.85 15.21 5.61
CA ARG A 88 -19.92 14.51 6.34
C ARG A 88 -21.30 15.16 6.23
N ALA A 89 -21.38 16.47 6.03
CA ALA A 89 -22.64 17.20 5.94
C ALA A 89 -23.26 17.23 4.52
N ARG A 90 -22.59 16.66 3.51
CA ARG A 90 -23.02 16.73 2.10
C ARG A 90 -23.81 15.51 1.64
N SER A 91 -24.59 15.69 0.57
CA SER A 91 -25.37 14.63 -0.07
C SER A 91 -24.50 13.53 -0.69
N PRO A 92 -25.00 12.30 -0.87
CA PRO A 92 -24.24 11.20 -1.47
C PRO A 92 -23.65 11.51 -2.85
N ARG A 93 -24.37 12.27 -3.68
CA ARG A 93 -23.89 12.67 -5.01
C ARG A 93 -22.73 13.65 -4.92
N THR A 94 -22.79 14.60 -4.00
CA THR A 94 -21.70 15.56 -3.77
C THR A 94 -20.44 14.86 -3.26
N ARG A 95 -20.59 13.89 -2.36
CA ARG A 95 -19.48 13.07 -1.86
C ARG A 95 -18.79 12.30 -2.98
N ALA A 96 -19.56 11.61 -3.81
CA ALA A 96 -19.01 10.86 -4.95
C ALA A 96 -18.23 11.77 -5.93
N TRP A 97 -18.70 13.00 -6.16
CA TRP A 97 -17.96 13.97 -6.97
C TRP A 97 -16.65 14.44 -6.30
N ILE A 98 -16.68 14.68 -4.99
CA ILE A 98 -15.48 15.05 -4.23
C ILE A 98 -14.46 13.92 -4.30
N ASP A 99 -14.87 12.67 -4.07
CA ASP A 99 -13.97 11.51 -4.11
C ASP A 99 -13.39 11.30 -5.52
N LEU A 100 -14.20 11.44 -6.56
CA LEU A 100 -13.76 11.31 -7.94
C LEU A 100 -12.73 12.38 -8.31
N LEU A 101 -13.05 13.66 -8.05
CA LEU A 101 -12.14 14.77 -8.36
C LEU A 101 -10.89 14.74 -7.49
N GLY A 102 -11.04 14.40 -6.21
CA GLY A 102 -9.95 14.20 -5.26
C GLY A 102 -8.97 13.14 -5.76
N THR A 103 -9.51 11.98 -6.15
CA THR A 103 -8.71 10.88 -6.68
C THR A 103 -8.03 11.26 -8.00
N ALA A 104 -8.78 11.89 -8.92
CA ALA A 104 -8.28 12.20 -10.26
C ALA A 104 -7.20 13.30 -10.28
N PHE A 105 -7.35 14.35 -9.46
CA PHE A 105 -6.47 15.52 -9.51
C PHE A 105 -5.42 15.58 -8.40
N PHE A 106 -5.57 14.78 -7.33
CA PHE A 106 -4.59 14.77 -6.23
C PHE A 106 -3.93 13.39 -6.10
N LEU A 107 -4.71 12.32 -5.94
CA LEU A 107 -4.13 10.99 -5.72
C LEU A 107 -3.36 10.48 -6.94
N LEU A 108 -3.98 10.44 -8.13
CA LEU A 108 -3.34 9.92 -9.34
C LEU A 108 -2.07 10.72 -9.73
N PRO A 109 -2.07 12.06 -9.72
CA PRO A 109 -0.85 12.83 -10.01
C PRO A 109 0.26 12.59 -9.00
N VAL A 110 -0.05 12.45 -7.70
CA VAL A 110 0.95 12.10 -6.68
C VAL A 110 1.53 10.71 -6.94
N CYS A 111 0.69 9.71 -7.22
CA CYS A 111 1.17 8.37 -7.58
C CYS A 111 2.06 8.39 -8.83
N ALA A 112 1.67 9.14 -9.88
CA ALA A 112 2.46 9.30 -11.08
C ALA A 112 3.80 10.00 -10.82
N ALA A 113 3.79 11.06 -10.01
CA ALA A 113 5.00 11.77 -9.60
C ALA A 113 5.95 10.87 -8.81
N LEU A 114 5.44 10.07 -7.87
CA LEU A 114 6.25 9.10 -7.11
C LEU A 114 6.95 8.11 -8.04
N VAL A 115 6.23 7.53 -9.01
CA VAL A 115 6.81 6.62 -10.00
C VAL A 115 7.87 7.35 -10.84
N TRP A 116 7.55 8.54 -11.33
CA TRP A 116 8.45 9.30 -12.21
C TRP A 116 9.75 9.69 -11.50
N PHE A 117 9.68 10.29 -10.32
CA PHE A 117 10.85 10.77 -9.60
C PHE A 117 11.68 9.66 -8.96
N SER A 118 11.08 8.51 -8.64
CA SER A 118 11.82 7.37 -8.08
C SER A 118 12.43 6.46 -9.14
N TRP A 119 12.00 6.55 -10.40
CA TRP A 119 12.41 5.62 -11.45
C TRP A 119 13.92 5.55 -11.65
N ASP A 120 14.57 6.71 -11.82
CA ASP A 120 16.02 6.76 -12.08
C ASP A 120 16.83 6.21 -10.89
N TYR A 121 16.37 6.50 -9.67
CA TYR A 121 16.97 5.97 -8.45
C TYR A 121 16.86 4.44 -8.40
N VAL A 122 15.66 3.89 -8.62
CA VAL A 122 15.41 2.45 -8.61
C VAL A 122 16.22 1.75 -9.72
N ALA A 123 16.25 2.32 -10.92
CA ALA A 123 17.00 1.78 -12.04
C ALA A 123 18.52 1.76 -11.76
N ALA A 124 19.05 2.81 -11.15
CA ALA A 124 20.45 2.88 -10.76
C ALA A 124 20.80 1.80 -9.73
N SER A 125 20.05 1.70 -8.62
CA SER A 125 20.25 0.67 -7.59
C SER A 125 20.17 -0.75 -8.16
N TRP A 126 19.25 -1.00 -9.09
CA TRP A 126 19.12 -2.31 -9.75
C TRP A 126 20.32 -2.64 -10.64
N SER A 127 20.84 -1.66 -11.39
CA SER A 127 21.98 -1.86 -12.30
C SER A 127 23.26 -2.30 -11.57
N VAL A 128 23.45 -1.84 -10.34
CA VAL A 128 24.62 -2.15 -9.51
C VAL A 128 24.37 -3.29 -8.51
N HIS A 129 23.17 -3.88 -8.51
CA HIS A 129 22.74 -4.85 -7.49
C HIS A 129 23.03 -4.35 -6.07
N GLU A 130 22.54 -3.13 -5.76
CA GLU A 130 22.83 -2.46 -4.49
C GLU A 130 22.51 -3.36 -3.29
N GLY A 131 23.49 -3.53 -2.40
CA GLY A 131 23.39 -4.31 -1.18
C GLY A 131 23.21 -3.45 0.06
N SER A 132 23.08 -4.10 1.22
CA SER A 132 22.93 -3.44 2.52
C SER A 132 24.05 -2.43 2.80
N ARG A 133 23.67 -1.28 3.35
CA ARG A 133 24.60 -0.26 3.88
C ARG A 133 24.80 -0.39 5.40
N GLU A 134 24.11 -1.32 6.04
CA GLU A 134 24.14 -1.52 7.49
C GLU A 134 25.40 -2.27 7.91
N ALA A 135 26.07 -1.76 8.94
CA ALA A 135 27.12 -2.48 9.64
C ALA A 135 26.42 -3.35 10.70
N GLY A 136 26.51 -4.67 10.55
CA GLY A 136 25.78 -5.68 11.34
C GLY A 136 25.85 -5.53 12.86
#